data_AF-A0ABD0NRJ4-F1
#
_entry.id   AF-A0ABD0NRJ4-F1
#
_cell.length_a   1.000
_cell.length_b   1.000
_cell.length_c   1.000
_cell.angle_alpha   90.00
_cell.angle_beta   90.00
_cell.angle_gamma   90.00
#
_symmetry.space_group_name_H-M   'P 1'
#
loop_
_entity.id
_entity.type
_entity.pdbx_description
1 polymer ?
#
loop_
_entity_poly.entity_id
_entity_poly.type
_entity_poly.pdbx_seq_one_letter_code
_entity_poly.pdbx_strand_id
1 'polypeptide(L)'
;MSSISVREEKNSRMLNILISRGERACRIFFYPCLKRVEPDLYQHMRTYVGGVNDGIKDARRQLIGYLLEKDKQGLVKYSKSNKELTPERIQPTNITNKATTSKEQIHKSESNHDAILKAVSSGDLYLLQELLRGLDVNTAHWSIDTLLHLAAEHGKEAIVYFLLRQGAKLNLKDSEGCTALHIAAERGHTAIALALAKAGADIHATNQKPKTPLHLAAQNGHESTVKALVHEEKKSFKNQTTVLHMAAIEDDATLAEVLLRNGALVDTRDGQRKTALYHAVRHGNEKTAAVLLKAGAQVDSVIVDAAFELNRKSLLSLFLPYVHKSMSQNEITSALFKAVQRNLDEVVAALINHGADVNCCNELGYTPMLLAAELGNAEAFKVLVSKKAKLDKRLPNQISGLHLAIQSGSMQIAQ
;
A
#
# COMPACT_ATOMS: atom_id res chain seq x y z
N MET A 1 -5.88 -9.78 -41.25
CA MET A 1 -6.08 -8.31 -41.17
C MET A 1 -7.23 -7.87 -40.25
N SER A 2 -8.07 -8.77 -39.72
CA SER A 2 -9.25 -8.40 -38.91
C SER A 2 -9.01 -8.14 -37.41
N SER A 3 -7.87 -8.56 -36.82
CA SER A 3 -7.65 -8.38 -35.36
C SER A 3 -7.05 -7.03 -34.97
N ILE A 4 -6.31 -6.37 -35.87
CA ILE A 4 -5.66 -5.08 -35.62
C ILE A 4 -6.69 -3.96 -35.69
N SER A 5 -7.54 -3.97 -36.72
CA SER A 5 -8.66 -3.03 -36.89
C SER A 5 -9.62 -3.02 -35.68
N VAL A 6 -9.95 -4.20 -35.13
CA VAL A 6 -10.82 -4.30 -33.94
C VAL A 6 -10.15 -3.75 -32.67
N ARG A 7 -8.83 -3.82 -32.57
CA ARG A 7 -8.07 -3.33 -31.41
C ARG A 7 -7.88 -1.81 -31.47
N GLU A 8 -7.63 -1.27 -32.65
CA GLU A 8 -7.58 0.17 -32.91
C GLU A 8 -8.95 0.84 -32.69
N GLU A 9 -10.04 0.19 -33.08
CA GLU A 9 -11.39 0.70 -32.87
C GLU A 9 -11.79 0.72 -31.38
N LYS A 10 -11.40 -0.31 -30.62
CA LYS A 10 -11.59 -0.36 -29.16
C LYS A 10 -10.77 0.71 -28.43
N ASN A 11 -9.52 0.90 -28.83
CA ASN A 11 -8.65 1.94 -28.25
C ASN A 11 -9.17 3.33 -28.57
N SER A 12 -9.64 3.56 -29.80
CA SER A 12 -10.26 4.82 -30.21
C SER A 12 -11.55 5.12 -29.44
N ARG A 13 -12.39 4.10 -29.19
CA ARG A 13 -13.57 4.22 -28.32
C ARG A 13 -13.21 4.54 -26.87
N MET A 14 -12.19 3.88 -26.32
CA MET A 14 -11.77 4.12 -24.93
C MET A 14 -11.18 5.53 -24.77
N LEU A 15 -10.42 5.99 -25.76
CA LEU A 15 -9.89 7.36 -25.79
C LEU A 15 -11.03 8.39 -25.86
N ASN A 16 -12.03 8.17 -26.73
CA ASN A 16 -13.20 9.04 -26.82
C ASN A 16 -14.03 9.07 -25.53
N ILE A 17 -14.12 7.96 -24.80
CA ILE A 17 -14.80 7.90 -23.49
C ILE A 17 -14.01 8.67 -22.42
N LEU A 18 -12.68 8.54 -22.40
CA LEU A 18 -11.82 9.26 -21.46
C LEU A 18 -11.83 10.77 -21.74
N ILE A 19 -11.80 11.16 -23.01
CA ILE A 19 -11.91 12.56 -23.45
C ILE A 19 -13.30 13.11 -23.10
N SER A 20 -14.38 12.38 -23.38
CA SER A 20 -15.74 12.80 -23.00
C SER A 20 -15.91 12.95 -21.49
N ARG A 21 -15.32 12.05 -20.68
CA ARG A 21 -15.37 12.14 -19.21
C ARG A 21 -14.53 13.30 -18.67
N GLY A 22 -13.35 13.56 -19.25
CA GLY A 22 -12.52 14.72 -18.91
C GLY A 22 -13.17 16.05 -19.29
N GLU A 23 -13.72 16.14 -20.50
CA GLU A 23 -14.42 17.34 -20.98
C GLU A 23 -15.68 17.64 -20.16
N ARG A 24 -16.41 16.59 -19.75
CA ARG A 24 -17.57 16.70 -18.85
C ARG A 24 -17.15 17.13 -17.44
N ALA A 25 -16.02 16.66 -16.91
CA ALA A 25 -15.49 17.11 -15.62
C ALA A 25 -15.05 18.58 -15.66
N CYS A 26 -14.40 19.02 -16.74
CA CYS A 26 -14.03 20.43 -16.94
C CYS A 26 -15.27 21.34 -17.05
N ARG A 27 -16.34 20.90 -17.73
CA ARG A 27 -17.60 21.65 -17.81
C ARG A 27 -18.40 21.70 -16.52
N ILE A 28 -18.41 20.62 -15.73
CA ILE A 28 -19.22 20.53 -14.50
C ILE A 28 -18.51 21.20 -13.32
N PHE A 29 -17.19 21.07 -13.21
CA PHE A 29 -16.44 21.55 -12.04
C PHE A 29 -15.54 22.75 -12.32
N PHE A 30 -14.80 22.73 -13.42
CA PHE A 30 -13.74 23.73 -13.63
C PHE A 30 -14.28 25.05 -14.18
N TYR A 31 -15.15 25.03 -15.19
CA TYR A 31 -15.70 26.25 -15.78
C TYR A 31 -16.63 27.07 -14.87
N PRO A 32 -17.52 26.47 -14.06
CA PRO A 32 -18.33 27.22 -13.10
C PRO A 32 -17.48 27.87 -12.00
N CYS A 33 -16.41 27.20 -11.56
CA CYS A 33 -15.46 27.76 -10.59
C CYS A 33 -14.61 28.88 -11.21
N LEU A 34 -14.05 28.68 -12.41
CA LEU A 34 -13.22 29.67 -13.10
C LEU A 34 -14.02 30.94 -13.45
N LYS A 35 -15.28 30.79 -13.90
CA LYS A 35 -16.19 31.91 -14.15
C LYS A 35 -16.48 32.75 -12.89
N ARG A 36 -16.40 32.13 -11.70
CA ARG A 36 -16.69 32.78 -10.41
C ARG A 36 -15.46 33.45 -9.79
N VAL A 37 -14.26 32.93 -10.07
CA VAL A 37 -12.99 33.39 -9.47
C VAL A 37 -12.26 34.37 -10.38
N GLU A 38 -12.21 34.13 -11.70
CA GLU A 38 -11.55 34.99 -12.70
C GLU A 38 -12.38 35.06 -14.01
N PRO A 39 -13.39 35.95 -14.06
CA PRO A 39 -14.33 36.00 -15.18
C PRO A 39 -13.69 36.44 -16.50
N ASP A 40 -12.66 37.28 -16.46
CA ASP A 40 -11.94 37.76 -17.65
C ASP A 40 -11.11 36.64 -18.28
N LEU A 41 -10.43 35.83 -17.46
CA LEU A 41 -9.68 34.66 -17.93
C LEU A 41 -10.62 33.60 -18.51
N TYR A 42 -11.79 33.39 -17.88
CA TYR A 42 -12.82 32.50 -18.39
C TYR A 42 -13.33 32.95 -19.78
N GLN A 43 -13.60 34.24 -19.97
CA GLN A 43 -14.02 34.75 -21.29
C GLN A 43 -12.92 34.68 -22.33
N HIS A 44 -11.67 34.95 -21.94
CA HIS A 44 -10.52 34.84 -22.83
C HIS A 44 -10.35 33.39 -23.32
N MET A 45 -10.39 32.42 -22.39
CA MET A 45 -10.32 30.99 -22.72
C MET A 45 -11.51 30.52 -23.56
N ARG A 46 -12.73 30.97 -23.26
CA ARG A 46 -13.92 30.62 -24.04
C ARG A 46 -13.86 31.16 -25.47
N THR A 47 -13.38 32.39 -25.64
CA THR A 47 -13.24 33.03 -26.96
C THR A 47 -12.12 32.37 -27.76
N TYR A 48 -10.99 32.05 -27.11
CA TYR A 48 -9.88 31.31 -27.71
C TYR A 48 -10.30 29.91 -28.14
N VAL A 49 -10.95 29.13 -27.27
CA VAL A 49 -11.44 27.79 -27.59
C VAL A 49 -12.51 27.83 -28.69
N GLY A 50 -13.40 28.83 -28.67
CA GLY A 50 -14.36 29.06 -29.75
C GLY A 50 -13.68 29.34 -31.10
N GLY A 51 -12.70 30.24 -31.12
CA GLY A 51 -11.94 30.58 -32.34
C GLY A 51 -11.06 29.44 -32.85
N VAL A 52 -10.55 28.58 -31.96
CA VAL A 52 -9.81 27.37 -32.32
C VAL A 52 -10.74 26.29 -32.90
N ASN A 53 -12.00 26.23 -32.44
CA ASN A 53 -12.98 25.23 -32.90
C ASN A 53 -13.56 25.55 -34.28
N ASP A 54 -13.71 26.83 -34.62
CA ASP A 54 -14.26 27.26 -35.91
C ASP A 54 -13.25 27.16 -37.07
N GLY A 55 -11.96 26.97 -36.77
CA GLY A 55 -10.89 27.01 -37.77
C GLY A 55 -10.28 25.68 -38.22
N ILE A 56 -10.29 24.59 -37.44
CA ILE A 56 -9.23 23.56 -37.62
C ILE A 56 -9.71 22.11 -37.41
N LYS A 57 -10.02 21.43 -38.52
CA LYS A 57 -10.20 19.96 -38.63
C LYS A 57 -8.91 19.13 -38.46
N ASP A 58 -7.75 19.73 -38.17
CA ASP A 58 -6.45 19.04 -38.25
C ASP A 58 -5.46 19.37 -37.10
N ALA A 59 -5.97 19.60 -35.89
CA ALA A 59 -5.17 19.97 -34.70
C ALA A 59 -4.24 18.85 -34.18
N ARG A 60 -4.41 17.60 -34.65
CA ARG A 60 -3.55 16.47 -34.27
C ARG A 60 -2.13 16.58 -34.84
N ARG A 61 -1.95 17.21 -36.01
CA ARG A 61 -0.63 17.40 -36.65
C ARG A 61 0.19 18.53 -36.02
N GLN A 62 -0.44 19.58 -35.49
CA GLN A 62 0.26 20.73 -34.91
C GLN A 62 0.80 20.47 -33.51
N LEU A 63 0.14 19.64 -32.68
CA LEU A 63 0.64 19.28 -31.36
C LEU A 63 1.94 18.45 -31.44
N ILE A 64 2.05 17.58 -32.45
CA ILE A 64 3.29 16.83 -32.73
C ILE A 64 4.41 17.77 -33.18
N GLY A 65 4.09 18.78 -34.00
CA GLY A 65 5.04 19.83 -34.38
C GLY A 65 5.54 20.66 -33.19
N TYR A 66 4.62 21.12 -32.34
CA TYR A 66 4.94 21.94 -31.16
C TYR A 66 5.77 21.20 -30.10
N LEU A 67 5.51 19.90 -29.90
CA LEU A 67 6.27 19.09 -28.95
C LEU A 67 7.71 18.79 -29.45
N LEU A 68 7.89 18.59 -30.76
CA LEU A 68 9.23 18.43 -31.38
C LEU A 68 10.05 19.73 -31.36
N GLU A 69 9.38 20.89 -31.36
CA GLU A 69 10.02 22.20 -31.30
C GLU A 69 10.43 22.59 -29.86
N LYS A 70 9.63 22.18 -28.85
CA LYS A 70 9.94 22.43 -27.44
C LYS A 70 11.10 21.59 -26.88
N ASP A 71 11.33 20.39 -27.42
CA ASP A 71 12.45 19.51 -27.00
C ASP A 71 13.82 20.05 -27.44
N LYS A 72 13.87 21.04 -28.34
CA LYS A 72 15.10 21.71 -28.79
C LYS A 72 15.56 22.88 -27.91
N GLN A 73 14.75 23.38 -26.97
CA GLN A 73 15.03 24.65 -26.26
C GLN A 73 15.00 24.54 -24.73
N GLY A 74 15.78 23.61 -24.17
CA GLY A 74 16.17 23.67 -22.76
C GLY A 74 17.41 24.54 -22.52
N LEU A 75 17.37 25.31 -21.41
CA LEU A 75 18.47 26.00 -20.68
C LEU A 75 18.79 27.48 -21.07
N VAL A 76 18.61 28.42 -20.12
CA VAL A 76 19.67 29.24 -19.45
C VAL A 76 19.11 30.48 -18.69
N LYS A 77 19.34 30.47 -17.35
CA LYS A 77 19.74 31.50 -16.33
C LYS A 77 19.26 32.99 -16.27
N TYR A 78 18.84 33.37 -15.04
CA TYR A 78 19.01 34.59 -14.20
C TYR A 78 19.63 35.92 -14.74
N SER A 79 19.05 37.08 -14.37
CA SER A 79 19.68 38.17 -13.54
C SER A 79 18.79 39.44 -13.32
N LYS A 80 19.17 40.26 -12.32
CA LYS A 80 18.48 41.39 -11.61
C LYS A 80 18.39 42.74 -12.37
N SER A 81 17.44 43.63 -12.00
CA SER A 81 17.67 44.87 -11.19
C SER A 81 16.66 46.04 -11.40
N ASN A 82 16.17 46.57 -10.25
CA ASN A 82 15.67 47.90 -9.81
C ASN A 82 15.25 49.03 -10.77
N LYS A 83 14.13 49.70 -10.44
CA LYS A 83 14.07 51.13 -10.03
C LYS A 83 12.75 51.53 -9.34
N GLU A 84 12.88 52.45 -8.38
CA GLU A 84 11.96 52.94 -7.34
C GLU A 84 10.85 53.90 -7.82
N LEU A 85 9.78 54.05 -7.03
CA LEU A 85 9.37 55.32 -6.38
C LEU A 85 8.21 55.10 -5.37
N THR A 86 8.12 56.04 -4.42
CA THR A 86 7.70 55.98 -3.01
C THR A 86 6.18 56.14 -2.69
N PRO A 87 5.78 55.98 -1.40
CA PRO A 87 4.39 55.76 -0.96
C PRO A 87 3.71 56.99 -0.32
N GLU A 88 2.37 56.99 -0.31
CA GLU A 88 1.56 57.93 0.49
C GLU A 88 0.71 57.22 1.55
N ARG A 89 0.53 57.94 2.66
CA ARG A 89 0.14 57.54 4.01
C ARG A 89 -1.16 58.26 4.37
N ILE A 90 -2.19 57.56 4.84
CA ILE A 90 -3.21 58.13 5.74
C ILE A 90 -3.51 57.13 6.87
N GLN A 91 -3.61 57.70 8.07
CA GLN A 91 -3.56 57.14 9.42
C GLN A 91 -4.88 56.54 9.94
N PRO A 92 -4.84 55.79 11.07
CA PRO A 92 -5.97 55.12 11.68
C PRO A 92 -6.76 56.04 12.63
N THR A 93 -8.09 55.88 12.68
CA THR A 93 -8.95 56.52 13.70
C THR A 93 -9.36 55.52 14.76
N ASN A 94 -8.84 55.71 15.97
CA ASN A 94 -9.42 55.19 17.21
C ASN A 94 -10.67 56.00 17.55
N ILE A 95 -11.79 55.32 17.84
CA ILE A 95 -12.80 55.80 18.77
C ILE A 95 -13.01 54.71 19.82
N THR A 96 -12.84 55.14 21.06
CA THR A 96 -12.89 54.40 22.30
C THR A 96 -14.33 54.16 22.79
N ASN A 97 -14.44 53.16 23.67
CA ASN A 97 -15.46 52.96 24.72
C ASN A 97 -16.81 52.34 24.31
N LYS A 98 -16.94 51.03 24.60
CA LYS A 98 -17.64 50.60 25.83
C LYS A 98 -17.28 49.16 26.19
N ALA A 99 -16.53 49.03 27.27
CA ALA A 99 -16.45 47.81 28.05
C ALA A 99 -17.84 47.52 28.63
N THR A 100 -18.45 46.40 28.22
CA THR A 100 -19.44 45.59 28.97
C THR A 100 -19.97 44.49 28.06
N THR A 101 -19.21 43.40 27.90
CA THR A 101 -19.69 42.04 27.54
C THR A 101 -18.49 41.10 27.47
N SER A 102 -17.89 40.77 28.61
CA SER A 102 -16.72 39.86 28.67
C SER A 102 -16.87 38.74 29.70
N LYS A 103 -18.09 38.48 30.17
CA LYS A 103 -18.40 37.30 31.00
C LYS A 103 -19.59 36.48 30.48
N GLU A 104 -20.60 37.12 29.89
CA GLU A 104 -21.76 36.39 29.35
C GLU A 104 -21.46 35.62 28.05
N GLN A 105 -20.61 36.12 27.14
CA GLN A 105 -20.27 35.39 25.91
C GLN A 105 -19.34 34.19 26.15
N ILE A 106 -18.44 34.28 27.13
CA ILE A 106 -17.49 33.22 27.49
C ILE A 106 -18.22 32.08 28.22
N HIS A 107 -19.14 32.39 29.13
CA HIS A 107 -19.98 31.37 29.78
C HIS A 107 -21.02 30.74 28.85
N LYS A 108 -21.55 31.46 27.86
CA LYS A 108 -22.46 30.88 26.85
C LYS A 108 -21.74 29.91 25.89
N SER A 109 -20.50 30.19 25.53
CA SER A 109 -19.71 29.30 24.66
C SER A 109 -19.29 28.01 25.38
N GLU A 110 -18.90 28.10 26.66
CA GLU A 110 -18.59 26.91 27.49
C GLU A 110 -19.86 26.08 27.78
N SER A 111 -20.99 26.74 28.05
CA SER A 111 -22.28 26.06 28.26
C SER A 111 -22.82 25.38 27.00
N ASN A 112 -22.69 26.02 25.84
CA ASN A 112 -23.09 25.41 24.57
C ASN A 112 -22.18 24.24 24.18
N HIS A 113 -20.89 24.36 24.49
CA HIS A 113 -19.92 23.30 24.24
C HIS A 113 -20.24 22.03 25.05
N ASP A 114 -20.44 22.17 26.36
CA ASP A 114 -20.82 21.06 27.23
C ASP A 114 -22.19 20.47 26.83
N ALA A 115 -23.13 21.32 26.41
CA ALA A 115 -24.43 20.87 25.90
C ALA A 115 -24.31 20.04 24.60
N ILE A 116 -23.43 20.43 23.66
CA ILE A 116 -23.21 19.67 22.44
C ILE A 116 -22.53 18.33 22.76
N LEU A 117 -21.48 18.33 23.60
CA LEU A 117 -20.82 17.09 24.04
C LEU A 117 -21.83 16.14 24.67
N LYS A 118 -22.66 16.65 25.58
CA LYS A 118 -23.72 15.88 26.23
C LYS A 118 -24.75 15.35 25.25
N ALA A 119 -25.14 16.13 24.23
CA ALA A 119 -26.05 15.68 23.18
C ALA A 119 -25.45 14.53 22.35
N VAL A 120 -24.14 14.60 22.06
CA VAL A 120 -23.43 13.52 21.37
C VAL A 120 -23.33 12.28 22.26
N SER A 121 -22.89 12.41 23.50
CA SER A 121 -22.75 11.27 24.42
C SER A 121 -24.10 10.63 24.78
N SER A 122 -25.18 11.41 24.88
CA SER A 122 -26.53 10.88 25.12
C SER A 122 -27.11 10.21 23.87
N GLY A 123 -26.76 10.68 22.67
CA GLY A 123 -27.36 10.23 21.42
C GLY A 123 -28.57 11.08 20.98
N ASP A 124 -28.78 12.25 21.60
CA ASP A 124 -29.88 13.15 21.28
C ASP A 124 -29.62 13.89 19.97
N LEU A 125 -30.04 13.26 18.87
CA LEU A 125 -29.89 13.80 17.53
C LEU A 125 -30.68 15.11 17.34
N TYR A 126 -31.83 15.25 18.00
CA TYR A 126 -32.68 16.44 17.84
C TYR A 126 -32.01 17.65 18.48
N LEU A 127 -31.56 17.52 19.73
CA LEU A 127 -30.82 18.56 20.42
C LEU A 127 -29.52 18.90 19.68
N LEU A 128 -28.81 17.89 19.17
CA LEU A 128 -27.61 18.11 18.38
C LEU A 128 -27.87 18.91 17.10
N GLN A 129 -28.96 18.62 16.38
CA GLN A 129 -29.36 19.36 15.18
C GLN A 129 -29.68 20.82 15.47
N GLU A 130 -30.36 21.08 16.59
CA GLU A 130 -30.70 22.43 17.02
C GLU A 130 -29.44 23.22 17.40
N LEU A 131 -28.53 22.60 18.16
CA LEU A 131 -27.29 23.23 18.61
C LEU A 131 -26.30 23.49 17.46
N LEU A 132 -26.29 22.65 16.41
CA LEU A 132 -25.42 22.81 15.25
C LEU A 132 -25.98 23.69 14.14
N ARG A 133 -27.14 24.34 14.35
CA ARG A 133 -27.77 25.18 13.33
C ARG A 133 -26.91 26.40 13.00
N GLY A 134 -26.14 26.31 11.91
CA GLY A 134 -25.23 27.36 11.44
C GLY A 134 -23.78 27.22 11.90
N LEU A 135 -23.41 26.10 12.53
CA LEU A 135 -22.02 25.77 12.88
C LEU A 135 -21.43 24.78 11.88
N ASP A 136 -20.14 24.94 11.54
CA ASP A 136 -19.42 23.92 10.76
C ASP A 136 -19.04 22.75 11.67
N VAL A 137 -19.55 21.57 11.32
CA VAL A 137 -19.32 20.29 12.02
C VAL A 137 -17.84 19.92 12.14
N ASN A 138 -16.98 20.53 11.32
CA ASN A 138 -15.54 20.28 11.30
C ASN A 138 -14.72 21.26 12.13
N THR A 139 -15.26 22.44 12.45
CA THR A 139 -14.54 23.48 13.22
C THR A 139 -14.67 23.32 14.72
N ALA A 140 -15.58 22.46 15.15
CA ALA A 140 -15.90 22.20 16.53
C ALA A 140 -14.84 21.22 17.12
N HIS A 141 -13.62 21.73 17.31
CA HIS A 141 -12.55 21.03 18.03
C HIS A 141 -12.72 21.29 19.52
N TRP A 142 -12.87 20.23 20.30
CA TRP A 142 -13.36 20.39 21.68
C TRP A 142 -12.38 20.09 22.80
N SER A 143 -11.18 19.73 22.43
CA SER A 143 -10.02 19.57 23.32
C SER A 143 -8.86 19.00 22.52
N ILE A 144 -9.19 18.24 21.45
CA ILE A 144 -8.44 17.87 20.25
C ILE A 144 -9.37 16.98 19.36
N ASP A 145 -10.39 16.35 19.97
CA ASP A 145 -11.37 15.48 19.31
C ASP A 145 -12.42 16.24 18.49
N THR A 146 -12.97 15.55 17.48
CA THR A 146 -14.04 16.06 16.61
C THR A 146 -15.37 15.48 17.06
N LEU A 147 -16.47 16.11 16.65
CA LEU A 147 -17.82 15.55 16.70
C LEU A 147 -17.90 14.07 16.29
N LEU A 148 -17.17 13.72 15.24
CA LEU A 148 -17.16 12.40 14.67
C LEU A 148 -16.38 11.40 15.54
N HIS A 149 -15.31 11.83 16.22
CA HIS A 149 -14.56 11.02 17.19
C HIS A 149 -15.47 10.61 18.36
N LEU A 150 -16.15 11.57 18.98
CA LEU A 150 -17.03 11.31 20.13
C LEU A 150 -18.25 10.47 19.77
N ALA A 151 -18.87 10.75 18.61
CA ALA A 151 -19.99 9.93 18.13
C ALA A 151 -19.55 8.49 17.84
N ALA A 152 -18.34 8.31 17.30
CA ALA A 152 -17.75 7.00 17.10
C ALA A 152 -17.42 6.31 18.43
N GLU A 153 -16.85 7.02 19.41
CA GLU A 153 -16.52 6.46 20.72
C GLU A 153 -17.74 5.92 21.45
N HIS A 154 -18.81 6.72 21.50
CA HIS A 154 -20.04 6.38 22.21
C HIS A 154 -21.00 5.48 21.43
N GLY A 155 -20.63 5.03 20.22
CA GLY A 155 -21.46 4.11 19.45
C GLY A 155 -22.76 4.74 18.91
N LYS A 156 -22.79 6.07 18.69
CA LYS A 156 -24.02 6.78 18.32
C LYS A 156 -24.22 6.82 16.81
N GLU A 157 -24.70 5.71 16.26
CA GLU A 157 -24.91 5.52 14.82
C GLU A 157 -25.70 6.67 14.17
N ALA A 158 -26.85 7.05 14.74
CA ALA A 158 -27.72 8.09 14.18
C ALA A 158 -26.99 9.44 14.05
N ILE A 159 -26.13 9.77 15.03
CA ILE A 159 -25.31 10.97 15.02
C ILE A 159 -24.21 10.85 13.97
N VAL A 160 -23.52 9.71 13.87
CA VAL A 160 -22.51 9.48 12.83
C VAL A 160 -23.13 9.67 11.44
N TYR A 161 -24.28 9.06 11.15
CA TYR A 161 -24.95 9.22 9.85
C TYR A 161 -25.35 10.67 9.57
N PHE A 162 -25.79 11.41 10.59
CA PHE A 162 -26.06 12.83 10.46
C PHE A 162 -24.80 13.64 10.13
N LEU A 163 -23.71 13.44 10.88
CA LEU A 163 -22.44 14.13 10.67
C LEU A 163 -21.85 13.84 9.29
N LEU A 164 -21.94 12.58 8.82
CA LEU A 164 -21.54 12.19 7.47
C LEU A 164 -22.33 12.96 6.40
N ARG A 165 -23.64 13.13 6.57
CA ARG A 165 -24.49 13.91 5.65
C ARG A 165 -24.15 15.40 5.65
N GLN A 166 -23.68 15.92 6.78
CA GLN A 166 -23.22 17.31 6.91
C GLN A 166 -21.79 17.53 6.38
N GLY A 167 -21.13 16.50 5.83
CA GLY A 167 -19.79 16.63 5.26
C GLY A 167 -18.68 16.65 6.31
N ALA A 168 -18.84 15.90 7.40
CA ALA A 168 -17.76 15.71 8.37
C ALA A 168 -16.49 15.13 7.71
N LYS A 169 -15.34 15.71 8.03
CA LYS A 169 -14.01 15.27 7.57
C LYS A 169 -13.64 13.97 8.28
N LEU A 170 -13.53 12.90 7.50
CA LEU A 170 -13.39 11.53 8.01
C LEU A 170 -11.99 11.20 8.56
N ASN A 171 -10.97 11.88 8.03
CA ASN A 171 -9.55 11.56 8.27
C ASN A 171 -8.88 12.59 9.20
N LEU A 172 -9.66 13.39 9.94
CA LEU A 172 -9.10 14.20 11.01
C LEU A 172 -8.56 13.28 12.10
N LYS A 173 -7.40 13.65 12.65
CA LYS A 173 -6.73 12.88 13.69
C LYS A 173 -6.88 13.59 15.03
N ASP A 174 -7.09 12.81 16.07
CA ASP A 174 -7.05 13.25 17.46
C ASP A 174 -5.60 13.36 17.99
N SER A 175 -5.47 13.50 19.32
CA SER A 175 -4.22 13.71 20.04
C SER A 175 -3.31 12.49 20.02
N GLU A 176 -3.86 11.30 19.79
CA GLU A 176 -3.15 10.03 19.65
C GLU A 176 -2.89 9.66 18.19
N GLY A 177 -3.30 10.54 17.25
CA GLY A 177 -3.22 10.30 15.83
C GLY A 177 -4.33 9.36 15.30
N CYS A 178 -5.31 9.03 16.13
CA CYS A 178 -6.44 8.18 15.78
C CYS A 178 -7.48 8.99 14.99
N THR A 179 -8.11 8.33 14.01
CA THR A 179 -9.27 8.87 13.28
C THR A 179 -10.56 8.32 13.89
N ALA A 180 -11.72 8.87 13.51
CA ALA A 180 -13.01 8.32 13.96
C ALA A 180 -13.17 6.83 13.63
N LEU A 181 -12.55 6.37 12.53
CA LEU A 181 -12.53 4.95 12.17
C LEU A 181 -11.67 4.12 13.12
N HIS A 182 -10.54 4.65 13.62
CA HIS A 182 -9.76 3.98 14.67
C HIS A 182 -10.59 3.76 15.92
N ILE A 183 -11.24 4.82 16.41
CA ILE A 183 -12.05 4.77 17.63
C ILE A 183 -13.22 3.78 17.47
N ALA A 184 -13.95 3.84 16.35
CA ALA A 184 -15.04 2.90 16.08
C ALA A 184 -14.55 1.44 16.03
N ALA A 185 -13.36 1.22 15.45
CA ALA A 185 -12.76 -0.10 15.34
C ALA A 185 -12.26 -0.63 16.70
N GLU A 186 -11.62 0.23 17.49
CA GLU A 186 -11.12 -0.06 18.83
C GLU A 186 -12.25 -0.39 19.81
N ARG A 187 -13.39 0.29 19.72
CA ARG A 187 -14.58 0.06 20.56
C ARG A 187 -15.50 -1.05 20.04
N GLY A 188 -15.24 -1.57 18.85
CA GLY A 188 -16.04 -2.66 18.26
C GLY A 188 -17.37 -2.24 17.64
N HIS A 189 -17.57 -0.94 17.37
CA HIS A 189 -18.79 -0.40 16.77
C HIS A 189 -18.86 -0.68 15.26
N THR A 190 -19.16 -1.94 14.89
CA THR A 190 -19.08 -2.45 13.52
C THR A 190 -19.88 -1.62 12.51
N ALA A 191 -21.11 -1.21 12.84
CA ALA A 191 -21.95 -0.43 11.94
C ALA A 191 -21.36 0.95 11.63
N ILE A 192 -20.77 1.61 12.64
CA ILE A 192 -20.08 2.90 12.50
C ILE A 192 -18.82 2.74 11.67
N ALA A 193 -17.98 1.73 11.99
CA ALA A 193 -16.75 1.48 11.25
C ALA A 193 -17.04 1.23 9.76
N LEU A 194 -18.07 0.46 9.46
CA LEU A 194 -18.50 0.18 8.08
C LEU A 194 -19.10 1.42 7.39
N ALA A 195 -19.87 2.25 8.10
CA ALA A 195 -20.39 3.50 7.56
C ALA A 195 -19.25 4.47 7.20
N LEU A 196 -18.25 4.62 8.08
CA LEU A 196 -17.07 5.45 7.85
C LEU A 196 -16.23 4.93 6.67
N ALA A 197 -15.96 3.62 6.61
CA ALA A 197 -15.23 3.01 5.50
C ALA A 197 -15.95 3.22 4.15
N LYS A 198 -17.27 3.01 4.11
CA LYS A 198 -18.08 3.25 2.90
C LYS A 198 -18.15 4.73 2.50
N ALA A 199 -18.06 5.64 3.45
CA ALA A 199 -17.98 7.07 3.19
C ALA A 199 -16.61 7.50 2.64
N GLY A 200 -15.63 6.59 2.57
CA GLY A 200 -14.29 6.85 2.04
C GLY A 200 -13.27 7.26 3.10
N ALA A 201 -13.52 6.94 4.38
CA ALA A 201 -12.49 7.05 5.41
C ALA A 201 -11.27 6.19 5.05
N ASP A 202 -10.08 6.69 5.36
CA ASP A 202 -8.85 5.95 5.10
C ASP A 202 -8.72 4.77 6.08
N ILE A 203 -8.98 3.56 5.57
CA ILE A 203 -8.88 2.31 6.32
C ILE A 203 -7.43 1.92 6.66
N HIS A 204 -6.44 2.55 6.03
CA HIS A 204 -5.01 2.32 6.24
C HIS A 204 -4.32 3.45 7.00
N ALA A 205 -5.06 4.48 7.44
CA ALA A 205 -4.51 5.53 8.27
C ALA A 205 -3.86 4.91 9.51
N THR A 206 -2.67 5.40 9.88
CA THR A 206 -1.95 4.95 11.07
C THR A 206 -2.01 6.01 12.18
N ASN A 207 -2.15 5.55 13.42
CA ASN A 207 -2.01 6.38 14.61
C ASN A 207 -0.53 6.56 15.02
N GLN A 208 -0.28 7.18 16.18
CA GLN A 208 1.09 7.39 16.69
C GLN A 208 1.84 6.09 17.05
N LYS A 209 1.12 4.98 17.25
CA LYS A 209 1.69 3.65 17.56
C LYS A 209 1.76 2.76 16.29
N PRO A 210 2.03 3.34 15.13
CA PRO A 210 1.77 2.79 13.79
C PRO A 210 0.56 1.88 13.54
N LYS A 211 -0.48 1.88 14.37
CA LYS A 211 -1.62 0.96 14.23
C LYS A 211 -2.67 1.54 13.30
N THR A 212 -3.23 0.70 12.43
CA THR A 212 -4.43 1.02 11.63
C THR A 212 -5.71 0.69 12.40
N PRO A 213 -6.90 1.15 11.95
CA PRO A 213 -8.17 0.75 12.58
C PRO A 213 -8.34 -0.76 12.67
N LEU A 214 -7.89 -1.51 11.65
CA LEU A 214 -8.00 -2.96 11.64
C LEU A 214 -7.09 -3.62 12.69
N HIS A 215 -5.91 -3.05 12.98
CA HIS A 215 -5.05 -3.51 14.07
C HIS A 215 -5.77 -3.39 15.42
N LEU A 216 -6.41 -2.25 15.68
CA LEU A 216 -7.13 -2.00 16.94
C LEU A 216 -8.33 -2.95 17.10
N ALA A 217 -9.12 -3.12 16.04
CA ALA A 217 -10.23 -4.09 16.06
C ALA A 217 -9.76 -5.53 16.32
N ALA A 218 -8.64 -5.93 15.71
CA ALA A 218 -8.09 -7.27 15.91
C ALA A 218 -7.53 -7.48 17.32
N GLN A 219 -6.77 -6.50 17.85
CA GLN A 219 -6.17 -6.57 19.19
C GLN A 219 -7.23 -6.62 20.30
N ASN A 220 -8.35 -5.92 20.12
CA ASN A 220 -9.47 -5.94 21.07
C ASN A 220 -10.47 -7.07 20.82
N GLY A 221 -10.20 -7.98 19.86
CA GLY A 221 -11.04 -9.15 19.62
C GLY A 221 -12.38 -8.86 18.93
N HIS A 222 -12.54 -7.71 18.29
CA HIS A 222 -13.78 -7.30 17.62
C HIS A 222 -13.93 -7.94 16.24
N GLU A 223 -14.16 -9.25 16.20
CA GLU A 223 -14.19 -10.07 14.97
C GLU A 223 -15.18 -9.56 13.91
N SER A 224 -16.39 -9.17 14.31
CA SER A 224 -17.40 -8.62 13.39
C SER A 224 -16.87 -7.37 12.66
N THR A 225 -16.15 -6.51 13.38
CA THR A 225 -15.54 -5.30 12.82
C THR A 225 -14.35 -5.65 11.94
N VAL A 226 -13.51 -6.61 12.34
CA VAL A 226 -12.40 -7.12 11.51
C VAL A 226 -12.94 -7.65 10.18
N LYS A 227 -13.95 -8.52 10.22
CA LYS A 227 -14.56 -9.12 9.03
C LYS A 227 -15.15 -8.06 8.10
N ALA A 228 -15.85 -7.07 8.66
CA ALA A 228 -16.41 -5.96 7.91
C ALA A 228 -15.34 -5.13 7.20
N LEU A 229 -14.27 -4.76 7.92
CA LEU A 229 -13.18 -3.95 7.37
C LEU A 229 -12.30 -4.72 6.38
N VAL A 230 -12.00 -6.00 6.61
CA VAL A 230 -11.32 -6.87 5.62
C VAL A 230 -12.13 -6.96 4.33
N HIS A 231 -13.47 -7.03 4.43
CA HIS A 231 -14.32 -7.07 3.25
C HIS A 231 -14.33 -5.75 2.48
N GLU A 232 -14.29 -4.60 3.16
CA GLU A 232 -14.17 -3.30 2.51
C GLU A 232 -12.76 -3.06 1.93
N GLU A 233 -11.70 -3.52 2.60
CA GLU A 233 -10.31 -3.49 2.08
C GLU A 233 -10.23 -4.18 0.71
N LYS A 234 -10.84 -5.37 0.56
CA LYS A 234 -10.90 -6.09 -0.73
C LYS A 234 -11.55 -5.31 -1.86
N LYS A 235 -12.54 -4.45 -1.57
CA LYS A 235 -13.24 -3.65 -2.58
C LYS A 235 -12.43 -2.43 -3.00
N SER A 236 -11.58 -1.94 -2.10
CA SER A 236 -10.67 -0.84 -2.36
C SER A 236 -9.50 -1.36 -3.20
N PHE A 237 -9.70 -1.52 -4.51
CA PHE A 237 -8.68 -1.95 -5.49
C PHE A 237 -7.59 -0.89 -5.74
N LYS A 238 -7.11 -0.22 -4.70
CA LYS A 238 -5.92 0.63 -4.78
C LYS A 238 -4.73 -0.26 -4.46
N ASN A 239 -3.70 -0.21 -5.30
CA ASN A 239 -2.43 -0.93 -5.20
C ASN A 239 -1.63 -0.58 -3.92
N GLN A 240 -2.23 -0.76 -2.76
CA GLN A 240 -1.72 -0.35 -1.45
C GLN A 240 -1.38 -1.57 -0.61
N THR A 241 -0.37 -1.39 0.24
CA THR A 241 0.06 -2.36 1.24
C THR A 241 -1.11 -2.67 2.17
N THR A 242 -1.62 -3.90 2.12
CA THR A 242 -2.73 -4.32 3.01
C THR A 242 -2.26 -4.46 4.45
N VAL A 243 -3.20 -4.52 5.38
CA VAL A 243 -2.87 -4.75 6.81
C VAL A 243 -2.17 -6.10 7.01
N LEU A 244 -2.45 -7.10 6.18
CA LEU A 244 -1.74 -8.39 6.21
C LEU A 244 -0.25 -8.23 5.84
N HIS A 245 0.10 -7.31 4.92
CA HIS A 245 1.50 -7.01 4.62
C HIS A 245 2.17 -6.29 5.79
N MET A 246 1.46 -5.38 6.48
CA MET A 246 1.99 -4.71 7.67
C MET A 246 2.28 -5.72 8.78
N ALA A 247 1.34 -6.63 9.06
CA ALA A 247 1.53 -7.72 10.01
C ALA A 247 2.76 -8.58 9.67
N ALA A 248 2.97 -8.87 8.38
CA ALA A 248 4.15 -9.59 7.91
C ALA A 248 5.47 -8.84 8.10
N ILE A 249 5.47 -7.51 8.02
CA ILE A 249 6.66 -6.67 8.24
C ILE A 249 7.00 -6.54 9.74
N GLU A 250 5.99 -6.53 10.60
CA GLU A 250 6.13 -6.33 12.06
C GLU A 250 6.30 -7.63 12.87
N ASP A 251 6.30 -8.78 12.19
CA ASP A 251 6.22 -10.14 12.78
C ASP A 251 4.99 -10.34 13.69
N ASP A 252 3.87 -9.68 13.38
CA ASP A 252 2.61 -9.81 14.11
C ASP A 252 1.81 -11.03 13.61
N ALA A 253 2.25 -12.22 14.06
CA ALA A 253 1.64 -13.49 13.71
C ALA A 253 0.19 -13.60 14.20
N THR A 254 -0.16 -13.00 15.35
CA THR A 254 -1.51 -13.07 15.90
C THR A 254 -2.46 -12.23 15.07
N LEU A 255 -2.06 -11.03 14.67
CA LEU A 255 -2.82 -10.22 13.73
C LEU A 255 -2.99 -10.93 12.39
N ALA A 256 -1.93 -11.52 11.84
CA ALA A 256 -2.00 -12.27 10.59
C ALA A 256 -3.03 -13.40 10.66
N GLU A 257 -3.03 -14.21 11.74
CA GLU A 257 -4.05 -15.25 11.97
C GLU A 257 -5.46 -14.66 12.01
N VAL A 258 -5.64 -13.54 12.72
CA VAL A 258 -6.93 -12.87 12.85
C VAL A 258 -7.45 -12.33 11.51
N LEU A 259 -6.58 -11.84 10.65
CA LEU A 259 -6.94 -11.37 9.32
C LEU A 259 -7.31 -12.53 8.41
N LEU A 260 -6.50 -13.58 8.37
CA LEU A 260 -6.70 -14.75 7.51
C LEU A 260 -8.00 -15.49 7.86
N ARG A 261 -8.29 -15.72 9.15
CA ARG A 261 -9.55 -16.34 9.60
C ARG A 261 -10.78 -15.51 9.23
N ASN A 262 -10.64 -14.18 9.13
CA ASN A 262 -11.70 -13.26 8.71
C ASN A 262 -11.73 -13.02 7.19
N GLY A 263 -11.00 -13.85 6.44
CA GLY A 263 -11.07 -13.91 5.00
C GLY A 263 -10.09 -13.02 4.26
N ALA A 264 -9.05 -12.48 4.90
CA ALA A 264 -7.98 -11.79 4.17
C ALA A 264 -7.37 -12.74 3.12
N LEU A 265 -7.11 -12.23 1.92
CA LEU A 265 -6.53 -13.04 0.84
C LEU A 265 -5.01 -13.18 1.08
N VAL A 266 -4.56 -14.41 1.29
CA VAL A 266 -3.17 -14.71 1.68
C VAL A 266 -2.13 -14.23 0.66
N ASP A 267 -2.41 -14.43 -0.63
CA ASP A 267 -1.50 -14.07 -1.74
C ASP A 267 -1.84 -12.72 -2.38
N THR A 268 -2.46 -11.81 -1.62
CA THR A 268 -2.65 -10.43 -2.09
C THR A 268 -1.30 -9.81 -2.40
N ARG A 269 -1.22 -9.08 -3.51
CA ARG A 269 0.00 -8.38 -3.91
C ARG A 269 -0.13 -6.89 -3.63
N ASP A 270 0.86 -6.32 -2.97
CA ASP A 270 0.98 -4.88 -2.75
C ASP A 270 1.33 -4.11 -4.03
N GLY A 271 1.55 -2.80 -3.91
CA GLY A 271 1.97 -1.95 -5.03
C GLY A 271 3.31 -2.31 -5.66
N GLN A 272 4.16 -3.09 -4.98
CA GLN A 272 5.42 -3.62 -5.50
C GLN A 272 5.26 -5.02 -6.12
N ARG A 273 4.02 -5.52 -6.22
CA ARG A 273 3.67 -6.87 -6.65
C ARG A 273 4.22 -7.97 -5.74
N LYS A 274 4.52 -7.64 -4.48
CA LYS A 274 5.02 -8.56 -3.45
C LYS A 274 3.87 -9.04 -2.57
N THR A 275 3.96 -10.28 -2.08
CA THR A 275 2.99 -10.86 -1.15
C THR A 275 3.39 -10.56 0.30
N ALA A 276 2.45 -10.73 1.23
CA ALA A 276 2.76 -10.70 2.66
C ALA A 276 3.86 -11.70 3.03
N LEU A 277 3.84 -12.91 2.44
CA LEU A 277 4.88 -13.91 2.67
C LEU A 277 6.26 -13.40 2.26
N TYR A 278 6.39 -12.74 1.10
CA TYR A 278 7.67 -12.16 0.68
C TYR A 278 8.23 -11.18 1.72
N HIS A 279 7.40 -10.30 2.29
CA HIS A 279 7.86 -9.35 3.30
C HIS A 279 8.24 -10.02 4.61
N ALA A 280 7.46 -11.01 5.07
CA ALA A 280 7.80 -11.78 6.26
C ALA A 280 9.17 -12.46 6.09
N VAL A 281 9.41 -13.09 4.94
CA VAL A 281 10.69 -13.72 4.62
C VAL A 281 11.80 -12.70 4.59
N ARG A 282 11.66 -11.62 3.80
CA ARG A 282 12.69 -10.59 3.61
C ARG A 282 13.15 -9.94 4.91
N HIS A 283 12.27 -9.83 5.91
CA HIS A 283 12.60 -9.24 7.21
C HIS A 283 13.06 -10.27 8.26
N GLY A 284 13.04 -11.57 7.94
CA GLY A 284 13.40 -12.61 8.90
C GLY A 284 12.28 -12.98 9.88
N ASN A 285 11.02 -12.65 9.57
CA ASN A 285 9.87 -12.75 10.46
C ASN A 285 9.26 -14.16 10.40
N GLU A 286 9.87 -15.08 11.14
CA GLU A 286 9.60 -16.52 11.06
C GLU A 286 8.20 -16.89 11.54
N LYS A 287 7.70 -16.23 12.59
CA LYS A 287 6.40 -16.56 13.19
C LYS A 287 5.30 -16.26 12.20
N THR A 288 5.35 -15.07 11.59
CA THR A 288 4.34 -14.66 10.62
C THR A 288 4.47 -15.42 9.30
N ALA A 289 5.69 -15.74 8.86
CA ALA A 289 5.90 -16.60 7.70
C ALA A 289 5.26 -17.99 7.90
N ALA A 290 5.41 -18.59 9.08
CA ALA A 290 4.79 -19.88 9.40
C ALA A 290 3.25 -19.84 9.33
N VAL A 291 2.63 -18.77 9.87
CA VAL A 291 1.18 -18.55 9.78
C VAL A 291 0.71 -18.44 8.34
N LEU A 292 1.42 -17.65 7.52
CA LEU A 292 1.08 -17.44 6.12
C LEU A 292 1.18 -18.75 5.31
N LEU A 293 2.25 -19.52 5.51
CA LEU A 293 2.44 -20.83 4.87
C LEU A 293 1.34 -21.82 5.27
N LYS A 294 1.00 -21.88 6.56
CA LYS A 294 -0.10 -22.73 7.07
C LYS A 294 -1.45 -22.34 6.46
N ALA A 295 -1.65 -21.05 6.19
CA ALA A 295 -2.83 -20.54 5.51
C ALA A 295 -2.83 -20.76 3.98
N GLY A 296 -1.79 -21.41 3.44
CA GLY A 296 -1.69 -21.77 2.04
C GLY A 296 -1.07 -20.70 1.15
N ALA A 297 -0.24 -19.80 1.70
CA ALA A 297 0.54 -18.86 0.91
C ALA A 297 1.39 -19.58 -0.13
N GLN A 298 1.40 -19.06 -1.36
CA GLN A 298 2.23 -19.60 -2.43
C GLN A 298 3.68 -19.16 -2.28
N VAL A 299 4.60 -20.10 -2.43
CA VAL A 299 6.04 -19.85 -2.47
C VAL A 299 6.44 -19.74 -3.94
N ASP A 300 6.94 -18.57 -4.34
CA ASP A 300 7.51 -18.37 -5.66
C ASP A 300 9.04 -18.28 -5.60
N SER A 301 9.68 -18.31 -6.77
CA SER A 301 11.14 -18.19 -6.88
C SER A 301 11.72 -16.95 -6.20
N VAL A 302 10.97 -15.85 -6.13
CA VAL A 302 11.44 -14.59 -5.55
C VAL A 302 11.46 -14.64 -4.02
N ILE A 303 10.50 -15.35 -3.41
CA ILE A 303 10.48 -15.63 -1.97
C ILE A 303 11.62 -16.57 -1.61
N VAL A 304 11.85 -17.62 -2.41
CA VAL A 304 12.97 -18.55 -2.23
C VAL A 304 14.30 -17.81 -2.28
N ASP A 305 14.46 -16.91 -3.25
CA ASP A 305 15.68 -16.11 -3.39
C ASP A 305 15.91 -15.20 -2.18
N ALA A 306 14.86 -14.52 -1.70
CA ALA A 306 14.93 -13.72 -0.49
C ALA A 306 15.31 -14.55 0.74
N ALA A 307 14.81 -15.79 0.86
CA ALA A 307 15.16 -16.69 1.95
C ALA A 307 16.64 -17.11 1.91
N PHE A 308 17.18 -17.40 0.71
CA PHE A 308 18.60 -17.73 0.54
C PHE A 308 19.53 -16.53 0.78
N GLU A 309 19.11 -15.30 0.47
CA GLU A 309 19.87 -14.08 0.74
C GLU A 309 20.09 -13.86 2.24
N LEU A 310 19.08 -14.12 3.06
CA LEU A 310 19.15 -13.94 4.51
C LEU A 310 19.97 -15.01 5.23
N ASN A 311 20.26 -16.14 4.56
CA ASN A 311 21.03 -17.25 5.11
C ASN A 311 20.46 -17.78 6.45
N ARG A 312 19.13 -17.73 6.63
CA ARG A 312 18.43 -18.19 7.83
C ARG A 312 17.93 -19.62 7.66
N LYS A 313 18.63 -20.58 8.30
CA LYS A 313 18.28 -22.01 8.28
C LYS A 313 16.83 -22.29 8.69
N SER A 314 16.36 -21.61 9.73
CA SER A 314 14.99 -21.69 10.27
C SER A 314 13.92 -21.29 9.25
N LEU A 315 14.09 -20.17 8.54
CA LEU A 315 13.16 -19.79 7.47
C LEU A 315 13.20 -20.79 6.32
N LEU A 316 14.39 -21.20 5.88
CA LEU A 316 14.53 -22.18 4.80
C LEU A 316 13.87 -23.51 5.16
N SER A 317 13.95 -23.93 6.42
CA SER A 317 13.30 -25.16 6.87
C SER A 317 11.78 -25.09 6.89
N LEU A 318 11.20 -23.90 7.12
CA LEU A 318 9.75 -23.68 7.05
C LEU A 318 9.18 -23.89 5.65
N PHE A 319 9.94 -23.62 4.58
CA PHE A 319 9.45 -23.80 3.21
C PHE A 319 9.43 -25.25 2.75
N LEU A 320 10.31 -26.11 3.29
CA LEU A 320 10.53 -27.48 2.82
C LEU A 320 9.24 -28.31 2.66
N PRO A 321 8.28 -28.28 3.61
CA PRO A 321 7.04 -29.05 3.47
C PRO A 321 6.15 -28.56 2.32
N TYR A 322 6.33 -27.31 1.88
CA TYR A 322 5.51 -26.63 0.88
C TYR A 322 6.15 -26.60 -0.51
N VAL A 323 7.46 -26.91 -0.61
CA VAL A 323 8.23 -26.92 -1.86
C VAL A 323 7.54 -27.75 -2.95
N HIS A 324 7.14 -28.98 -2.64
CA HIS A 324 6.49 -29.87 -3.60
C HIS A 324 5.11 -29.43 -4.08
N LYS A 325 4.39 -28.67 -3.26
CA LYS A 325 3.00 -28.29 -3.55
C LYS A 325 2.92 -27.00 -4.36
N SER A 326 3.96 -26.18 -4.29
CA SER A 326 3.95 -24.81 -4.82
C SER A 326 4.97 -24.56 -5.93
N MET A 327 6.07 -25.31 -5.97
CA MET A 327 7.19 -25.04 -6.89
C MET A 327 7.19 -26.01 -8.08
N SER A 328 7.57 -25.49 -9.25
CA SER A 328 7.89 -26.29 -10.43
C SER A 328 9.23 -27.02 -10.27
N GLN A 329 9.45 -28.09 -11.05
CA GLN A 329 10.70 -28.86 -11.01
C GLN A 329 11.94 -27.98 -11.29
N ASN A 330 11.81 -26.97 -12.15
CA ASN A 330 12.89 -26.03 -12.47
C ASN A 330 13.24 -25.14 -11.28
N GLU A 331 12.23 -24.68 -10.52
CA GLU A 331 12.45 -23.87 -9.32
C GLU A 331 13.09 -24.69 -8.20
N ILE A 332 12.67 -25.94 -8.02
CA ILE A 332 13.29 -26.89 -7.07
C ILE A 332 14.75 -27.13 -7.43
N THR A 333 15.03 -27.36 -8.73
CA THR A 333 16.39 -27.53 -9.24
C THR A 333 17.23 -26.29 -8.97
N SER A 334 16.74 -25.10 -9.32
CA SER A 334 17.42 -23.83 -9.05
C SER A 334 17.69 -23.63 -7.55
N ALA A 335 16.73 -23.95 -6.69
CA ALA A 335 16.90 -23.87 -5.24
C ALA A 335 17.97 -24.82 -4.72
N LEU A 336 18.05 -26.05 -5.25
CA LEU A 336 19.09 -27.02 -4.91
C LEU A 336 20.48 -26.52 -5.29
N PHE A 337 20.65 -25.99 -6.51
CA PHE A 337 21.92 -25.40 -6.94
C PHE A 337 22.33 -24.21 -6.06
N LYS A 338 21.40 -23.33 -5.69
CA LYS A 338 21.66 -22.21 -4.77
C LYS A 338 22.05 -22.69 -3.36
N ALA A 339 21.38 -23.71 -2.83
CA ALA A 339 21.72 -24.30 -1.54
C ALA A 339 23.13 -24.90 -1.53
N VAL A 340 23.50 -25.61 -2.60
CA VAL A 340 24.86 -26.13 -2.79
C VAL A 340 25.88 -25.02 -2.89
N GLN A 341 25.61 -23.96 -3.68
CA GLN A 341 26.52 -22.83 -3.85
C GLN A 341 26.83 -22.13 -2.51
N ARG A 342 25.85 -22.07 -1.61
CA ARG A 342 25.98 -21.47 -0.28
C ARG A 342 26.48 -22.44 0.80
N ASN A 343 26.80 -23.68 0.44
CA ASN A 343 27.23 -24.75 1.36
C ASN A 343 26.22 -25.03 2.49
N LEU A 344 24.92 -24.99 2.18
CA LEU A 344 23.82 -25.21 3.13
C LEU A 344 23.40 -26.68 3.16
N ASP A 345 24.22 -27.50 3.78
CA ASP A 345 24.09 -28.96 3.90
C ASP A 345 22.71 -29.45 4.38
N GLU A 346 22.16 -28.86 5.46
CA GLU A 346 20.83 -29.21 5.97
C GLU A 346 19.70 -28.92 4.96
N VAL A 347 19.81 -27.79 4.25
CA VAL A 347 18.83 -27.37 3.24
C VAL A 347 18.94 -28.23 1.99
N VAL A 348 20.16 -28.57 1.58
CA VAL A 348 20.43 -29.54 0.50
C VAL A 348 19.80 -30.89 0.84
N ALA A 349 20.07 -31.42 2.05
CA ALA A 349 19.52 -32.69 2.51
C ALA A 349 17.99 -32.67 2.48
N ALA A 350 17.41 -31.57 2.92
CA ALA A 350 15.98 -31.41 3.01
C ALA A 350 15.29 -31.26 1.64
N LEU A 351 15.86 -30.48 0.72
CA LEU A 351 15.36 -30.36 -0.65
C LEU A 351 15.34 -31.72 -1.35
N ILE A 352 16.38 -32.55 -1.15
CA ILE A 352 16.43 -33.90 -1.73
C ILE A 352 15.43 -34.84 -1.06
N ASN A 353 15.26 -34.76 0.27
CA ASN A 353 14.23 -35.53 0.98
C ASN A 353 12.81 -35.16 0.52
N HIS A 354 12.61 -33.89 0.17
CA HIS A 354 11.41 -33.38 -0.49
C HIS A 354 11.64 -33.36 -2.01
N GLY A 355 12.10 -34.50 -2.54
CA GLY A 355 12.06 -34.93 -3.95
C GLY A 355 12.71 -34.02 -5.00
N ALA A 356 13.65 -33.15 -4.61
CA ALA A 356 14.60 -32.61 -5.56
C ALA A 356 15.48 -33.74 -6.12
N ASP A 357 15.64 -33.79 -7.45
CA ASP A 357 16.53 -34.77 -8.08
C ASP A 357 18.00 -34.44 -7.76
N VAL A 358 18.65 -35.29 -6.98
CA VAL A 358 20.05 -35.16 -6.59
C VAL A 358 21.01 -35.16 -7.79
N ASN A 359 20.59 -35.74 -8.92
CA ASN A 359 21.37 -35.86 -10.15
C ASN A 359 20.88 -34.93 -11.27
N CYS A 360 20.07 -33.92 -10.95
CA CYS A 360 19.63 -32.92 -11.91
C CYS A 360 20.83 -32.22 -12.59
N CYS A 361 20.63 -31.72 -13.81
CA CYS A 361 21.64 -30.95 -14.52
C CYS A 361 21.12 -29.54 -14.80
N ASN A 362 21.97 -28.52 -14.63
CA ASN A 362 21.69 -27.18 -15.12
C ASN A 362 22.04 -27.02 -16.61
N GLU A 363 21.82 -25.82 -17.17
CA GLU A 363 22.09 -25.52 -18.59
C GLU A 363 23.57 -25.69 -18.99
N LEU A 364 24.48 -25.62 -18.03
CA LEU A 364 25.92 -25.79 -18.23
C LEU A 364 26.36 -27.26 -18.08
N GLY A 365 25.43 -28.17 -17.78
CA GLY A 365 25.71 -29.59 -17.57
C GLY A 365 26.29 -29.93 -16.19
N TYR A 366 26.33 -28.98 -15.26
CA TYR A 366 26.71 -29.26 -13.88
C TYR A 366 25.62 -30.07 -13.21
N THR A 367 26.01 -31.07 -12.42
CA THR A 367 25.18 -31.64 -11.37
C THR A 367 25.43 -30.87 -10.07
N PRO A 368 24.50 -30.94 -9.08
CA PRO A 368 24.75 -30.39 -7.73
C PRO A 368 26.09 -30.86 -7.16
N MET A 369 26.48 -32.11 -7.43
CA MET A 369 27.74 -32.69 -6.98
C MET A 369 28.97 -32.07 -7.66
N LEU A 370 28.92 -31.87 -8.97
CA LEU A 370 30.00 -31.20 -9.71
C LEU A 370 30.18 -29.76 -9.23
N LEU A 371 29.08 -29.04 -8.99
CA LEU A 371 29.14 -27.67 -8.47
C LEU A 371 29.75 -27.62 -7.06
N ALA A 372 29.36 -28.55 -6.17
CA ALA A 372 29.93 -28.62 -4.82
C ALA A 372 31.45 -28.84 -4.85
N ALA A 373 31.93 -29.70 -5.77
CA ALA A 373 33.36 -29.97 -5.93
C ALA A 373 34.14 -28.75 -6.45
N GLU A 374 33.59 -28.04 -7.45
CA GLU A 374 34.21 -26.84 -8.03
C GLU A 374 34.32 -25.69 -7.02
N LEU A 375 33.29 -25.51 -6.18
CA LEU A 375 33.28 -24.46 -5.16
C LEU A 375 34.01 -24.86 -3.87
N GLY A 376 34.43 -26.11 -3.73
CA GLY A 376 35.07 -26.62 -2.52
C GLY A 376 34.11 -26.78 -1.32
N ASN A 377 32.80 -26.83 -1.57
CA ASN A 377 31.74 -26.87 -0.55
C ASN A 377 31.58 -28.27 0.04
N ALA A 378 32.49 -28.63 0.97
CA ALA A 378 32.63 -29.98 1.49
C ALA A 378 31.40 -30.51 2.23
N GLU A 379 30.69 -29.68 2.99
CA GLU A 379 29.51 -30.13 3.76
C GLU A 379 28.33 -30.46 2.84
N ALA A 380 28.05 -29.58 1.86
CA ALA A 380 27.08 -29.89 0.82
C ALA A 380 27.48 -31.15 0.02
N PHE A 381 28.77 -31.31 -0.31
CA PHE A 381 29.27 -32.48 -1.01
C PHE A 381 29.04 -33.79 -0.23
N LYS A 382 29.37 -33.81 1.08
CA LYS A 382 29.11 -34.97 1.97
C LYS A 382 27.64 -35.36 1.98
N VAL A 383 26.74 -34.37 2.07
CA VAL A 383 25.30 -34.62 2.04
C VAL A 383 24.88 -35.22 0.69
N LEU A 384 25.36 -34.69 -0.42
CA LEU A 384 25.05 -35.22 -1.76
C LEU A 384 25.50 -36.68 -1.91
N VAL A 385 26.70 -37.02 -1.42
CA VAL A 385 27.18 -38.42 -1.37
C VAL A 385 26.27 -39.28 -0.52
N SER A 386 25.88 -38.81 0.68
CA SER A 386 24.95 -39.53 1.56
C SER A 386 23.57 -39.77 0.92
N LYS A 387 23.16 -38.88 0.00
CA LYS A 387 21.93 -38.99 -0.80
C LYS A 387 22.11 -39.74 -2.11
N LYS A 388 23.21 -40.48 -2.29
CA LYS A 388 23.50 -41.33 -3.46
C LYS A 388 23.61 -40.54 -4.77
N ALA A 389 24.18 -39.33 -4.73
CA ALA A 389 24.56 -38.60 -5.93
C ALA A 389 25.57 -39.42 -6.78
N LYS A 390 25.45 -39.34 -8.11
CA LYS A 390 26.31 -40.03 -9.06
C LYS A 390 27.66 -39.33 -9.20
N LEU A 391 28.72 -40.03 -8.79
CA LEU A 391 30.12 -39.57 -8.82
C LEU A 391 30.76 -39.63 -10.23
N ASP A 392 30.20 -40.46 -11.11
CA ASP A 392 30.76 -40.77 -12.43
C ASP A 392 30.39 -39.74 -13.51
N LYS A 393 29.46 -38.82 -13.20
CA LYS A 393 29.04 -37.76 -14.13
C LYS A 393 30.19 -36.78 -14.41
N ARG A 394 30.27 -36.38 -15.67
CA ARG A 394 31.28 -35.46 -16.19
C ARG A 394 30.61 -34.29 -16.91
N LEU A 395 31.28 -33.15 -16.90
CA LEU A 395 30.92 -32.00 -17.72
C LEU A 395 31.08 -32.31 -19.22
N PRO A 396 30.48 -31.51 -20.12
CA PRO A 396 30.62 -31.70 -21.58
C PRO A 396 32.08 -31.74 -22.07
N ASN A 397 32.98 -31.06 -21.38
CA ASN A 397 34.43 -31.04 -21.64
C ASN A 397 35.19 -32.20 -20.97
N GLN A 398 34.50 -33.25 -20.51
CA GLN A 398 35.05 -34.45 -19.85
C GLN A 398 35.67 -34.22 -18.46
N ILE A 399 35.57 -33.01 -17.89
CA ILE A 399 36.02 -32.73 -16.53
C ILE A 399 35.13 -33.50 -15.54
N SER A 400 35.75 -34.27 -14.65
CA SER A 400 35.07 -35.00 -13.57
C SER A 400 35.06 -34.20 -12.26
N GLY A 401 34.25 -34.63 -11.29
CA GLY A 401 34.23 -34.02 -9.96
C GLY A 401 35.59 -34.03 -9.25
N LEU A 402 36.42 -35.05 -9.48
CA LEU A 402 37.76 -35.13 -8.91
C LEU A 402 38.69 -34.02 -9.45
N HIS A 403 38.62 -33.74 -10.76
CA HIS A 403 39.40 -32.65 -11.35
C HIS A 403 38.99 -31.30 -10.74
N LEU A 404 37.68 -31.07 -10.58
CA LEU A 404 37.14 -29.85 -9.96
C LEU A 404 37.54 -29.72 -8.48
N ALA A 405 37.53 -30.82 -7.72
CA ALA A 405 37.93 -30.86 -6.31
C ALA A 405 39.42 -30.54 -6.11
N ILE A 406 40.29 -31.05 -6.99
CA ILE A 406 41.73 -30.73 -6.98
C ILE A 406 41.94 -29.25 -7.36
N GLN A 407 41.23 -28.76 -8.38
CA GLN A 407 41.32 -27.37 -8.82
C GLN A 407 40.87 -26.38 -7.74
N SER A 408 39.84 -26.72 -6.97
CA SER A 408 39.34 -25.90 -5.85
C SER A 408 40.22 -25.99 -4.59
N GLY A 409 41.21 -26.89 -4.58
CA GLY A 409 42.09 -27.13 -3.43
C GLY A 409 41.41 -27.86 -2.26
N SER A 410 40.22 -28.43 -2.49
CA SER A 410 39.43 -29.05 -1.42
C SER A 410 39.81 -30.52 -1.24
N MET A 411 40.86 -30.77 -0.45
CA MET A 411 41.37 -32.11 -0.16
C MET A 411 40.32 -33.04 0.46
N GLN A 412 39.36 -32.49 1.22
CA GLN A 412 38.26 -33.27 1.80
C GLN A 412 37.29 -33.85 0.77
N ILE A 413 37.16 -33.21 -0.40
CA ILE A 413 36.29 -33.68 -1.48
C ILE A 413 37.05 -34.65 -2.39
N ALA A 414 38.36 -34.46 -2.54
CA ALA A 414 39.21 -35.31 -3.36
C ALA A 414 39.49 -36.69 -2.72
N GLN A 415 39.47 -36.75 -1.38
CA GLN A 415 39.51 -37.99 -0.58
C GLN A 415 38.14 -38.66 -0.54
#